data_AF-A0A7W9BJM0-F1
#
_entry.id   AF-A0A7W9BJM0-F1
#
_cell.length_a   1.000
_cell.length_b   1.000
_cell.length_c   1.000
_cell.angle_alpha   90.00
_cell.angle_beta   90.00
_cell.angle_gamma   90.00
#
_symmetry.space_group_name_H-M   'P 1'
#
loop_
_entity.id
_entity.type
_entity.pdbx_description
1 polymer ?
#
loop_
_entity_poly.entity_id
_entity_poly.type
_entity_poly.pdbx_seq_one_letter_code
_entity_poly.pdbx_strand_id
1 'polypeptide(L)'
;MRINGSLSEFHVGVGWHRKLTTRYQAEIRHERRDVRGRLIPATLSIYAKPHKAIDWRGFANRLYELTEAQYGFVHLHRDAHLRADLSQAREPTWFTGQRGSTCVPQLGWSTFLGPPYADFIPDTLGQYGQATTQVIGSGVAITLSDSIMDVSEAYENFDARRSEMKAIFPKEFFGIC
;
A
#
# COMPACT_ATOMS: atom_id res chain seq x y z
N MET A 1 9.90 -27.18 6.08
CA MET A 1 10.32 -27.58 7.44
C MET A 1 9.17 -28.34 8.08
N ARG A 2 9.38 -29.38 8.88
CA ARG A 2 8.30 -30.00 9.65
C ARG A 2 8.36 -29.48 11.09
N ILE A 3 7.24 -28.97 11.59
CA ILE A 3 7.05 -28.65 13.01
C ILE A 3 5.90 -29.54 13.47
N ASN A 4 6.14 -30.38 14.48
CA ASN A 4 5.16 -31.33 15.03
C ASN A 4 4.46 -32.22 13.98
N GLY A 5 5.23 -32.80 13.05
CA GLY A 5 4.72 -33.76 12.07
C GLY A 5 3.91 -33.15 10.91
N SER A 6 3.56 -31.86 10.96
CA SER A 6 2.89 -31.14 9.87
C SER A 6 3.90 -30.55 8.89
N LEU A 7 3.63 -30.66 7.59
CA LEU A 7 4.43 -30.01 6.56
C LEU A 7 4.24 -28.49 6.66
N SER A 8 5.27 -27.76 7.08
CA SER A 8 5.31 -26.30 6.91
C SER A 8 5.99 -26.02 5.57
N GLU A 9 5.17 -25.74 4.57
CA GLU A 9 5.61 -25.12 3.31
C GLU A 9 5.91 -23.65 3.59
N PHE A 10 7.18 -23.28 3.49
CA PHE A 10 7.55 -21.88 3.33
C PHE A 10 7.33 -21.52 1.87
N HIS A 11 6.30 -20.74 1.60
CA HIS A 11 6.08 -20.20 0.27
C HIS A 11 7.17 -19.16 0.00
N VAL A 12 8.17 -19.55 -0.80
CA VAL A 12 9.12 -18.61 -1.40
C VAL A 12 8.41 -18.10 -2.65
N GLY A 13 7.81 -16.90 -2.57
CA GLY A 13 7.19 -16.27 -3.73
C GLY A 13 8.18 -16.09 -4.88
N VAL A 14 7.67 -15.91 -6.10
CA VAL A 14 8.51 -15.60 -7.26
C VAL A 14 9.06 -14.18 -7.10
N GLY A 15 10.31 -14.06 -6.67
CA GLY A 15 11.02 -12.79 -6.62
C GLY A 15 11.67 -12.48 -7.97
N TRP A 16 11.34 -11.33 -8.57
CA TRP A 16 11.99 -10.86 -9.80
C TRP A 16 12.74 -9.55 -9.57
N HIS A 17 13.87 -9.40 -10.26
CA HIS A 17 14.73 -8.22 -10.24
C HIS A 17 14.95 -7.77 -11.69
N ARG A 18 14.62 -6.52 -12.04
CA ARG A 18 15.08 -5.87 -13.28
C ARG A 18 15.85 -4.60 -12.94
N LYS A 19 16.93 -4.36 -13.67
CA LYS A 19 17.80 -3.19 -13.52
C LYS A 19 17.47 -2.16 -14.60
N LEU A 20 16.47 -1.32 -14.34
CA LEU A 20 16.19 -0.08 -15.09
C LEU A 20 16.27 1.11 -14.12
N THR A 21 15.78 2.29 -14.51
CA THR A 21 15.82 3.59 -13.79
C THR A 21 15.62 3.52 -12.27
N THR A 22 14.94 2.50 -11.75
CA THR A 22 14.95 2.15 -10.34
C THR A 22 15.25 0.67 -10.08
N ARG A 23 15.88 0.40 -8.92
CA ARG A 23 16.00 -0.96 -8.36
C ARG A 23 14.70 -1.30 -7.63
N TYR A 24 14.19 -2.50 -7.87
CA TYR A 24 13.03 -3.00 -7.13
C TYR A 24 13.13 -4.51 -6.84
N GLN A 25 12.34 -4.93 -5.86
CA GLN A 25 12.02 -6.31 -5.53
C GLN A 25 10.49 -6.43 -5.43
N ALA A 26 9.94 -7.60 -5.70
CA ALA A 26 8.51 -7.84 -5.54
C ALA A 26 8.26 -9.26 -5.02
N GLU A 27 7.16 -9.43 -4.29
CA GLU A 27 6.71 -10.71 -3.77
C GLU A 27 5.21 -10.85 -4.03
N ILE A 28 4.78 -11.99 -4.55
CA ILE A 28 3.38 -12.39 -4.58
C ILE A 28 3.15 -13.47 -3.53
N ARG A 29 2.13 -13.29 -2.71
CA ARG A 29 1.56 -14.32 -1.86
C ARG A 29 0.18 -14.66 -2.39
N HIS A 30 -0.02 -15.92 -2.75
CA HIS A 30 -1.32 -16.41 -3.17
C HIS A 30 -2.28 -16.51 -1.99
N GLU A 31 -3.58 -16.44 -2.30
CA GLU A 31 -4.64 -16.69 -1.33
C GLU A 31 -4.46 -18.08 -0.71
N ARG A 32 -4.66 -18.17 0.61
CA ARG A 32 -4.57 -19.44 1.34
C ARG A 32 -5.53 -19.45 2.52
N ARG A 33 -5.62 -20.57 3.22
CA ARG A 33 -6.33 -20.66 4.51
C ARG A 33 -5.36 -20.92 5.64
N ASP A 34 -5.62 -20.34 6.80
CA ASP A 34 -4.86 -20.62 8.01
C ASP A 34 -5.28 -21.95 8.67
N VAL A 35 -4.58 -22.35 9.74
CA VAL A 35 -4.87 -23.59 10.49
C VAL A 35 -6.27 -23.62 11.14
N ARG A 36 -6.96 -22.48 11.20
CA ARG A 36 -8.33 -22.33 11.70
C ARG A 36 -9.35 -22.23 10.55
N GLY A 37 -8.92 -22.46 9.31
CA GLY A 37 -9.76 -22.38 8.11
C GLY A 37 -10.08 -20.95 7.64
N ARG A 38 -9.51 -19.91 8.29
CA ARG A 38 -9.74 -18.51 7.93
C ARG A 38 -9.02 -18.18 6.63
N LEU A 39 -9.70 -17.46 5.75
CA LEU A 39 -9.12 -17.01 4.49
C LEU A 39 -8.05 -15.95 4.76
N ILE A 40 -6.85 -16.17 4.21
CA ILE A 40 -5.78 -15.19 4.12
C ILE A 40 -5.75 -14.72 2.67
N PRO A 41 -6.07 -13.45 2.39
CA PRO A 41 -6.12 -12.91 1.03
C PRO A 41 -4.74 -12.92 0.36
N ALA A 42 -4.77 -12.95 -0.97
CA ALA A 42 -3.57 -12.74 -1.78
C ALA A 42 -2.98 -11.33 -1.53
N THR A 43 -1.67 -11.19 -1.72
CA THR A 43 -0.93 -9.94 -1.51
C THR A 43 0.16 -9.81 -2.56
N LEU A 44 0.31 -8.62 -3.14
CA LEU A 44 1.43 -8.24 -4.00
C LEU A 44 2.23 -7.15 -3.29
N SER A 45 3.44 -7.43 -2.85
CA SER A 45 4.31 -6.42 -2.27
C SER A 45 5.38 -5.99 -3.27
N ILE A 46 5.59 -4.68 -3.45
CA ILE A 46 6.58 -4.14 -4.39
C ILE A 46 7.43 -3.08 -3.71
N TYR A 47 8.72 -3.27 -3.86
CA TYR A 47 9.73 -2.77 -2.98
C TYR A 47 10.77 -2.04 -3.82
N ALA A 48 10.63 -0.72 -3.99
CA ALA A 48 11.41 0.02 -4.98
C ALA A 48 12.11 1.25 -4.39
N LYS A 49 13.28 1.60 -4.95
CA LYS A 49 13.89 2.90 -4.67
C LYS A 49 13.04 3.99 -5.34
N PRO A 50 12.60 5.03 -4.62
CA PRO A 50 11.85 6.11 -5.26
C PRO A 50 12.73 6.85 -6.27
N HIS A 51 12.14 7.25 -7.39
CA HIS A 51 12.82 8.04 -8.42
C HIS A 51 11.81 8.99 -9.07
N LYS A 52 12.17 10.28 -9.17
CA LYS A 52 11.29 11.35 -9.68
C LYS A 52 10.84 11.20 -11.14
N ALA A 53 11.59 10.45 -11.94
CA ALA A 53 11.24 10.19 -13.34
C ALA A 53 10.18 9.10 -13.54
N ILE A 54 9.75 8.44 -12.46
CA ILE A 54 8.71 7.40 -12.51
C ILE A 54 7.37 8.06 -12.18
N ASP A 55 6.38 7.85 -13.04
CA ASP A 55 4.99 8.15 -12.73
C ASP A 55 4.47 7.10 -11.73
N TRP A 56 4.71 7.36 -10.44
CA TRP A 56 4.29 6.47 -9.37
C TRP A 56 2.77 6.37 -9.25
N ARG A 57 2.02 7.41 -9.64
CA ARG A 57 0.56 7.43 -9.55
C ARG A 57 -0.02 6.54 -10.63
N GLY A 58 0.39 6.74 -11.88
CA GLY A 58 -0.01 5.87 -12.99
C GLY A 58 0.38 4.41 -12.77
N PHE A 59 1.60 4.17 -12.25
CA PHE A 59 2.04 2.82 -11.89
C PHE A 59 1.15 2.16 -10.82
N ALA A 60 0.87 2.87 -9.72
CA ALA A 60 0.03 2.37 -8.63
C ALA A 60 -1.40 2.08 -9.12
N ASN A 61 -1.99 3.01 -9.86
CA ASN A 61 -3.35 2.90 -10.37
C ASN A 61 -3.48 1.71 -11.32
N ARG A 62 -2.49 1.49 -12.18
CA ARG A 62 -2.45 0.32 -13.06
C ARG A 62 -2.34 -0.99 -12.28
N LEU A 63 -1.61 -1.02 -11.18
CA LEU A 63 -1.54 -2.20 -10.32
C LEU A 63 -2.87 -2.46 -9.60
N TYR A 64 -3.53 -1.43 -9.06
CA TYR A 64 -4.85 -1.59 -8.43
C TYR A 64 -5.86 -2.20 -9.40
N GLU A 65 -5.87 -1.72 -10.65
CA GLU A 65 -6.71 -2.23 -11.73
C GLU A 65 -6.38 -3.69 -12.08
N LEU A 66 -5.09 -3.99 -12.36
CA LEU A 66 -4.67 -5.32 -12.81
C LEU A 66 -4.81 -6.41 -11.75
N THR A 67 -4.77 -6.03 -10.47
CA THR A 67 -4.87 -6.97 -9.34
C THR A 67 -6.27 -7.07 -8.76
N GLU A 68 -7.23 -6.29 -9.27
CA GLU A 68 -8.57 -6.15 -8.68
C GLU A 68 -8.48 -5.91 -7.17
N ALA A 69 -7.60 -4.98 -6.77
CA ALA A 69 -7.24 -4.80 -5.38
C ALA A 69 -8.49 -4.57 -4.51
N GLN A 70 -8.52 -5.14 -3.31
CA GLN A 70 -9.53 -4.77 -2.30
C GLN A 70 -9.07 -3.57 -1.49
N TYR A 71 -7.76 -3.50 -1.24
CA TYR A 71 -7.06 -2.41 -0.61
C TYR A 71 -5.69 -2.27 -1.28
N GLY A 72 -5.19 -1.05 -1.37
CA GLY A 72 -3.88 -0.78 -1.94
C GLY A 72 -3.23 0.41 -1.26
N PHE A 73 -1.90 0.41 -1.19
CA PHE A 73 -1.16 1.42 -0.46
C PHE A 73 0.19 1.68 -1.14
N VAL A 74 0.58 2.95 -1.21
CA VAL A 74 1.89 3.37 -1.69
C VAL A 74 2.35 4.51 -0.80
N HIS A 75 3.56 4.38 -0.25
CA HIS A 75 4.12 5.34 0.67
C HIS A 75 5.65 5.24 0.69
N LEU A 76 6.30 6.38 0.89
CA LEU A 76 7.73 6.46 1.08
C LEU A 76 8.04 6.47 2.59
N HIS A 77 8.98 5.64 3.05
CA HIS A 77 9.44 5.69 4.44
C HIS A 77 10.56 6.72 4.59
N ARG A 78 10.38 7.67 5.52
CA ARG A 78 11.28 8.84 5.69
C ARG A 78 12.62 8.51 6.36
N ASP A 79 12.73 7.40 7.10
CA ASP A 79 13.93 7.08 7.88
C ASP A 79 14.63 5.78 7.47
N ALA A 80 15.61 5.90 6.57
CA ALA A 80 16.62 4.86 6.38
C ALA A 80 17.59 4.76 7.58
N HIS A 81 17.69 5.80 8.41
CA HIS A 81 18.62 5.87 9.56
C HIS A 81 18.12 5.17 10.83
N LEU A 82 16.83 4.80 10.91
CA LEU A 82 16.29 3.95 11.99
C LEU A 82 16.41 2.44 11.69
N ARG A 83 17.03 2.07 10.56
CA ARG A 83 17.40 0.69 10.22
C ARG A 83 18.89 0.63 9.97
N ALA A 84 19.65 0.61 11.07
CA ALA A 84 21.11 0.50 11.11
C ALA A 84 21.59 -0.88 10.61
N ASP A 85 21.36 -1.17 9.33
CA ASP A 85 22.11 -2.14 8.52
C ASP A 85 21.68 -1.98 7.05
N LEU A 86 22.35 -1.08 6.33
CA LEU A 86 22.10 -0.84 4.90
C LEU A 86 22.71 -1.93 3.99
N SER A 87 23.41 -2.93 4.55
CA SER A 87 23.79 -4.16 3.85
C SER A 87 22.69 -5.25 3.94
N GLN A 88 21.76 -5.09 4.89
CA GLN A 88 20.58 -5.94 5.08
C GLN A 88 19.24 -5.25 4.88
N ALA A 89 19.23 -4.00 4.38
CA ALA A 89 18.02 -3.26 4.06
C ALA A 89 17.31 -3.84 2.82
N ARG A 90 16.73 -5.02 3.00
CA ARG A 90 15.56 -5.47 2.27
C ARG A 90 14.38 -4.65 2.79
N GLU A 91 13.93 -3.70 1.97
CA GLU A 91 12.50 -3.36 1.80
C GLU A 91 11.80 -2.43 2.87
N PRO A 92 10.56 -1.85 2.73
CA PRO A 92 9.90 -1.16 1.57
C PRO A 92 8.50 -0.44 1.69
N THR A 93 7.88 -0.05 0.55
CA THR A 93 6.44 0.22 0.29
C THR A 93 5.59 -1.05 0.02
N TRP A 94 4.29 -1.10 0.38
CA TRP A 94 3.45 -2.33 0.38
C TRP A 94 2.10 -2.16 -0.34
N PHE A 95 1.65 -3.12 -1.16
CA PHE A 95 0.21 -3.34 -1.39
C PHE A 95 -0.23 -4.50 -0.48
N THR A 96 -1.19 -4.28 0.42
CA THR A 96 -1.74 -5.35 1.26
C THR A 96 -3.17 -5.64 0.85
N GLY A 97 -3.48 -6.92 0.60
CA GLY A 97 -4.88 -7.35 0.61
C GLY A 97 -5.38 -7.29 2.04
N GLN A 98 -6.26 -6.35 2.37
CA GLN A 98 -6.88 -6.28 3.70
C GLN A 98 -8.13 -7.16 3.76
N ARG A 99 -7.92 -8.41 4.14
CA ARG A 99 -8.97 -9.25 4.72
C ARG A 99 -8.35 -9.96 5.93
N GLY A 100 -8.47 -9.30 7.09
CA GLY A 100 -8.00 -9.85 8.36
C GLY A 100 -7.42 -8.84 9.37
N SER A 101 -7.19 -7.58 8.99
CA SER A 101 -6.84 -6.52 9.95
C SER A 101 -8.08 -5.99 10.66
N THR A 102 -7.93 -5.65 11.94
CA THR A 102 -8.99 -5.00 12.74
C THR A 102 -9.11 -3.50 12.46
N CYS A 103 -8.25 -2.94 11.61
CA CYS A 103 -8.24 -1.53 11.23
C CYS A 103 -7.69 -1.33 9.81
N VAL A 104 -8.13 -0.23 9.16
CA VAL A 104 -7.53 0.27 7.93
C VAL A 104 -6.26 1.05 8.31
N PRO A 105 -5.11 0.83 7.65
CA PRO A 105 -3.86 1.51 7.99
C PRO A 105 -3.98 3.00 7.67
N GLN A 106 -3.07 3.81 8.21
CA GLN A 106 -2.97 5.23 7.87
C GLN A 106 -2.95 5.47 6.35
N LEU A 107 -3.46 6.62 5.91
CA LEU A 107 -3.37 7.04 4.51
C LEU A 107 -1.91 7.17 4.08
N GLY A 108 -1.60 6.53 2.96
CA GLY A 108 -0.30 6.59 2.29
C GLY A 108 -0.17 7.83 1.45
N TRP A 109 0.87 7.87 0.62
CA TRP A 109 0.92 8.85 -0.46
C TRP A 109 -0.15 8.56 -1.51
N SER A 110 -0.34 7.28 -1.84
CA SER A 110 -1.51 6.80 -2.56
C SER A 110 -2.16 5.66 -1.79
N THR A 111 -3.48 5.68 -1.69
CA THR A 111 -4.28 4.63 -1.05
C THR A 111 -5.47 4.29 -1.93
N PHE A 112 -5.69 3.00 -2.15
CA PHE A 112 -6.85 2.49 -2.87
C PHE A 112 -7.81 1.81 -1.92
N LEU A 113 -9.09 2.19 -2.04
CA LEU A 113 -10.21 1.62 -1.28
C LEU A 113 -11.16 0.95 -2.29
N GLY A 114 -11.14 -0.39 -2.28
CA GLY A 114 -11.96 -1.21 -3.16
C GLY A 114 -13.37 -1.49 -2.63
N PRO A 115 -14.11 -2.43 -3.25
CA PRO A 115 -15.51 -2.71 -2.92
C PRO A 115 -15.82 -2.93 -1.43
N PRO A 116 -14.97 -3.61 -0.62
CA PRO A 116 -15.23 -3.76 0.82
C PRO A 116 -15.31 -2.46 1.62
N TYR A 117 -14.86 -1.34 1.05
CA TYR A 117 -14.82 -0.03 1.70
C TYR A 117 -15.84 0.96 1.11
N ALA A 118 -16.66 0.55 0.15
CA ALA A 118 -17.57 1.42 -0.60
C ALA A 118 -18.45 2.29 0.32
N ASP A 119 -19.04 1.69 1.35
CA ASP A 119 -19.94 2.37 2.28
C ASP A 119 -19.24 3.42 3.17
N PHE A 120 -17.90 3.40 3.23
CA PHE A 120 -17.11 4.33 4.02
C PHE A 120 -16.52 5.47 3.18
N ILE A 121 -16.68 5.43 1.85
CA ILE A 121 -16.18 6.45 0.94
C ILE A 121 -17.20 7.60 0.87
N PRO A 122 -16.85 8.81 1.32
CA PRO A 122 -17.77 9.95 1.26
C PRO A 122 -18.01 10.39 -0.19
N ASP A 123 -19.26 10.72 -0.54
CA ASP A 123 -19.60 11.26 -1.87
C ASP A 123 -18.84 12.55 -2.21
N THR A 124 -18.43 13.29 -1.17
CA THR A 124 -17.69 14.55 -1.27
C THR A 124 -16.19 14.36 -1.45
N LEU A 125 -15.66 13.12 -1.46
CA LEU A 125 -14.22 12.83 -1.44
C LEU A 125 -13.42 13.60 -2.51
N GLY A 126 -13.96 13.74 -3.72
CA GLY A 126 -13.30 14.43 -4.83
C GLY A 126 -13.29 15.97 -4.74
N GLN A 127 -13.90 16.55 -3.70
CA GLN A 127 -14.01 18.00 -3.52
C GLN A 127 -12.99 18.57 -2.53
N TYR A 128 -12.15 17.72 -1.92
CA TYR A 128 -11.30 18.12 -0.81
C TYR A 128 -9.83 18.28 -1.17
N GLY A 129 -9.34 19.48 -0.90
CA GLY A 129 -7.90 19.79 -0.88
C GLY A 129 -7.23 19.65 -2.23
N GLN A 130 -5.93 19.36 -2.20
CA GLN A 130 -5.10 19.13 -3.38
C GLN A 130 -4.93 17.63 -3.69
N ALA A 131 -5.67 16.78 -3.00
CA ALA A 131 -5.62 15.35 -3.25
C ALA A 131 -6.33 15.03 -4.58
N THR A 132 -5.75 14.11 -5.33
CA THR A 132 -6.36 13.57 -6.54
C THR A 132 -7.14 12.30 -6.19
N THR A 133 -8.39 12.21 -6.63
CA THR A 133 -9.20 10.99 -6.52
C THR A 133 -9.46 10.42 -7.90
N GLN A 134 -9.26 9.12 -8.09
CA GLN A 134 -9.56 8.43 -9.35
C GLN A 134 -10.38 7.17 -9.08
N VAL A 135 -11.52 7.04 -9.76
CA VAL A 135 -12.29 5.80 -9.77
C VAL A 135 -11.57 4.76 -10.63
N ILE A 136 -11.34 3.58 -10.06
CA ILE A 136 -10.70 2.44 -10.74
C ILE A 136 -11.54 1.20 -10.44
N GLY A 137 -12.18 0.64 -11.47
CA GLY A 137 -13.16 -0.42 -11.29
C GLY A 137 -14.27 0.01 -10.33
N SER A 138 -14.48 -0.77 -9.27
CA SER A 138 -15.48 -0.48 -8.22
C SER A 138 -14.87 0.13 -6.95
N GLY A 139 -13.70 0.77 -7.05
CA GLY A 139 -13.05 1.44 -5.93
C GLY A 139 -12.49 2.81 -6.30
N VAL A 140 -11.88 3.46 -5.32
CA VAL A 140 -11.27 4.79 -5.47
C VAL A 140 -9.82 4.78 -5.04
N ALA A 141 -8.94 5.31 -5.89
CA ALA A 141 -7.58 5.68 -5.55
C ALA A 141 -7.54 7.13 -5.08
N ILE A 142 -6.89 7.37 -3.94
CA ILE A 142 -6.68 8.67 -3.33
C ILE A 142 -5.18 8.93 -3.33
N THR A 143 -4.72 10.00 -3.97
CA THR A 143 -3.32 10.40 -4.00
C THR A 143 -3.17 11.79 -3.38
N LEU A 144 -2.38 11.92 -2.31
CA LEU A 144 -2.35 13.15 -1.49
C LEU A 144 -1.56 14.31 -2.11
N SER A 145 -0.67 14.03 -3.06
CA SER A 145 0.08 15.05 -3.80
C SER A 145 0.62 14.51 -5.12
N ASP A 146 1.05 15.39 -6.03
CA ASP A 146 1.55 14.99 -7.34
C ASP A 146 2.87 14.20 -7.30
N SER A 147 3.67 14.37 -6.25
CA SER A 147 4.98 13.74 -6.12
C SER A 147 5.07 12.89 -4.85
N ILE A 148 5.40 11.60 -5.00
CA ILE A 148 5.70 10.72 -3.86
C ILE A 148 6.91 11.23 -3.03
N MET A 149 7.77 12.05 -3.65
CA MET A 149 8.92 12.62 -2.97
C MET A 149 8.52 13.65 -1.91
N ASP A 150 7.30 14.21 -1.96
CA ASP A 150 6.80 15.17 -0.96
C ASP A 150 6.79 14.57 0.44
N VAL A 151 6.64 13.24 0.55
CA VAL A 151 6.73 12.52 1.82
C VAL A 151 8.09 12.71 2.50
N SER A 152 9.17 12.83 1.72
CA SER A 152 10.51 13.11 2.23
C SER A 152 10.90 14.59 2.18
N GLU A 153 10.54 15.29 1.10
CA GLU A 153 11.01 16.65 0.79
C GLU A 153 10.15 17.73 1.44
N ALA A 154 8.87 17.46 1.70
CA ALA A 154 7.90 18.42 2.23
C ALA A 154 6.93 17.74 3.22
N TYR A 155 7.47 16.96 4.16
CA TYR A 155 6.68 16.09 5.04
C TYR A 155 5.57 16.82 5.80
N GLU A 156 5.82 18.02 6.33
CA GLU A 156 4.82 18.77 7.09
C GLU A 156 3.59 19.12 6.23
N ASN A 157 3.82 19.53 4.98
CA ASN A 157 2.74 19.77 4.01
C ASN A 157 2.02 18.48 3.65
N PHE A 158 2.76 17.39 3.46
CA PHE A 158 2.18 16.07 3.21
C PHE A 158 1.30 15.61 4.38
N ASP A 159 1.77 15.77 5.62
CA ASP A 159 1.06 15.33 6.82
C ASP A 159 -0.17 16.17 7.13
N ALA A 160 -0.10 17.49 6.86
CA ALA A 160 -1.27 18.37 6.92
C ALA A 160 -2.36 17.91 5.93
N ARG A 161 -2.00 17.70 4.66
CA ARG A 161 -2.93 17.18 3.63
C ARG A 161 -3.49 15.80 4.00
N ARG A 162 -2.66 14.93 4.58
CA ARG A 162 -3.08 13.62 5.07
C ARG A 162 -4.13 13.77 6.18
N SER A 163 -3.91 14.68 7.12
CA SER A 163 -4.84 14.94 8.22
C SER A 163 -6.16 15.52 7.75
N GLU A 164 -6.13 16.46 6.81
CA GLU A 164 -7.32 17.03 6.15
C GLU A 164 -8.12 15.94 5.44
N MET A 165 -7.47 15.09 4.63
CA MET A 165 -8.13 14.00 3.92
C MET A 165 -8.74 12.98 4.89
N LYS A 166 -8.02 12.60 5.96
CA LYS A 166 -8.54 11.68 6.98
C LYS A 166 -9.80 12.21 7.66
N ALA A 167 -9.93 13.52 7.84
CA ALA A 167 -11.04 14.13 8.56
C ALA A 167 -12.40 13.99 7.84
N ILE A 168 -12.39 13.65 6.55
CA ILE A 168 -13.60 13.44 5.73
C ILE A 168 -14.17 12.04 5.98
N PHE A 169 -13.33 11.08 6.37
CA PHE A 169 -13.75 9.72 6.66
C PHE A 169 -14.35 9.62 8.06
N PRO A 170 -15.15 8.57 8.33
CA PRO A 170 -15.64 8.29 9.67
C PRO A 170 -14.50 8.28 10.70
N LYS A 171 -14.81 8.76 11.90
CA LYS A 171 -13.85 8.77 13.01
C LYS A 171 -13.26 7.36 13.20
N GLU A 172 -11.95 7.30 13.41
CA GLU A 172 -11.19 6.05 13.62
C GLU A 172 -11.18 5.07 12.43
N PHE A 173 -11.66 5.49 11.24
CA PHE A 173 -11.57 4.66 10.04
C PHE A 173 -10.11 4.28 9.71
N PHE A 174 -9.20 5.26 9.76
CA PHE A 174 -7.76 5.04 9.60
C PHE A 174 -7.05 4.97 10.97
N GLY A 175 -6.54 3.79 11.29
CA GLY A 175 -5.87 3.48 12.56
C GLY A 175 -4.35 3.34 12.44
N ILE A 176 -3.68 3.29 13.59
CA ILE A 176 -2.32 2.73 13.69
C ILE A 176 -2.51 1.22 13.88
N CYS A 177 -2.26 0.49 12.80
CA CYS A 177 -2.09 -0.96 12.77
C CYS A 177 -0.57 -1.20 12.54
#